data_AF-A0A2M7R7T2-F1
#
_entry.id   AF-A0A2M7R7T2-F1
#
_cell.length_a   1.000
_cell.length_b   1.000
_cell.length_c   1.000
_cell.angle_alpha   90.00
_cell.angle_beta   90.00
_cell.angle_gamma   90.00
#
_symmetry.space_group_name_H-M   'P 1'
#
loop_
_entity.id
_entity.type
_entity.pdbx_description
1 polymer ?
#
loop_
_entity_poly.entity_id
_entity_poly.type
_entity_poly.pdbx_seq_one_letter_code
_entity_poly.pdbx_strand_id
1 'polypeptide(L)'
;AKTGKEKYFDLLNQARQIRKDLLKKIIKETEGESWCLSKHLLAATMRLIEVGTKYFQEGKKEEAQDLFSKAYDLYSLFWVLNLKLIDVGEVKKIDDNQLNIHDTKKSGFLGKIGELIKKIIDCCIE
;
A
#
# COMPACT_ATOMS: atom_id res chain seq x y z
N ALA A 1 4.43 -27.97 8.61
CA ALA A 1 3.79 -26.99 9.53
C ALA A 1 2.26 -27.15 9.54
N LYS A 2 1.64 -27.28 10.72
CA LYS A 2 0.22 -27.62 11.05
C LYS A 2 -0.45 -28.81 10.33
N THR A 3 -0.22 -29.04 9.04
CA THR A 3 -0.83 -30.13 8.25
C THR A 3 0.13 -31.26 7.90
N GLY A 4 1.43 -31.13 8.23
CA GLY A 4 2.49 -32.10 7.88
C GLY A 4 2.79 -32.24 6.37
N LYS A 5 2.05 -31.51 5.52
CA LYS A 5 2.12 -31.65 4.06
C LYS A 5 3.19 -30.71 3.48
N GLU A 6 4.34 -31.26 3.13
CA GLU A 6 5.48 -30.53 2.56
C GLU A 6 5.13 -29.70 1.31
N LYS A 7 4.24 -30.21 0.46
CA LYS A 7 3.77 -29.50 -0.75
C LYS A 7 3.27 -28.07 -0.51
N TYR A 8 2.68 -27.78 0.65
CA TYR A 8 2.23 -26.41 0.97
C TYR A 8 3.40 -25.47 1.28
N PHE A 9 4.49 -26.01 1.82
CA PHE A 9 5.71 -25.26 2.06
C PHE A 9 6.40 -24.90 0.74
N ASP A 10 6.47 -25.83 -0.20
CA ASP A 10 7.03 -25.57 -1.52
C ASP A 10 6.24 -24.51 -2.28
N LEU A 11 4.90 -24.63 -2.25
CA LEU A 11 4.02 -23.63 -2.84
C LEU A 11 4.22 -22.24 -2.21
N LEU A 12 4.34 -22.17 -0.88
CA LEU A 12 4.64 -20.93 -0.18
C LEU A 12 5.98 -20.35 -0.63
N ASN A 13 7.01 -21.17 -0.79
CA ASN A 13 8.32 -20.71 -1.25
C ASN A 13 8.26 -20.19 -2.69
N GLN A 14 7.56 -20.89 -3.60
CA GLN A 14 7.37 -20.45 -4.99
C GLN A 14 6.66 -19.08 -5.04
N ALA A 15 5.54 -18.93 -4.33
CA ALA A 15 4.82 -17.67 -4.25
C ALA A 15 5.71 -16.54 -3.69
N ARG A 16 6.57 -16.86 -2.70
CA ARG A 16 7.53 -15.89 -2.16
C ARG A 16 8.59 -15.47 -3.17
N GLN A 17 9.12 -16.38 -4.00
CA GLN A 17 10.12 -16.01 -5.01
C GLN A 17 9.50 -15.14 -6.11
N ILE A 18 8.34 -15.53 -6.65
CA ILE A 18 7.62 -14.72 -7.66
C ILE A 18 7.39 -13.31 -7.13
N ARG A 19 6.87 -13.17 -5.91
CA ARG A 19 6.65 -11.86 -5.29
C ARG A 19 7.95 -11.06 -5.14
N LYS A 20 9.04 -11.69 -4.72
CA LYS A 20 10.34 -11.01 -4.58
C LYS A 20 10.83 -10.51 -5.93
N ASP A 21 10.73 -11.32 -6.98
CA ASP A 21 11.24 -10.96 -8.31
C ASP A 21 10.43 -9.83 -8.94
N LEU A 22 9.11 -9.84 -8.78
CA LEU A 22 8.26 -8.72 -9.20
C LEU A 22 8.56 -7.45 -8.38
N LEU A 23 8.73 -7.57 -7.07
CA LEU A 23 8.97 -6.41 -6.21
C LEU A 23 10.30 -5.71 -6.54
N LYS A 24 11.35 -6.47 -6.88
CA LYS A 24 12.63 -5.91 -7.33
C LYS A 24 12.54 -5.05 -8.60
N LYS A 25 11.51 -5.25 -9.43
CA LYS A 25 11.31 -4.42 -10.63
C LYS A 25 10.88 -3.00 -10.28
N ILE A 26 10.19 -2.85 -9.16
CA ILE A 26 9.62 -1.58 -8.70
C ILE A 26 10.57 -0.93 -7.68
N ILE A 27 11.17 -1.73 -6.81
CA ILE A 27 11.98 -1.26 -5.69
C ILE A 27 13.46 -1.48 -5.99
N LYS A 28 14.17 -0.39 -6.29
CA LYS A 28 15.61 -0.39 -6.58
C LYS A 28 16.36 0.13 -5.36
N GLU A 29 17.10 -0.78 -4.70
CA GLU A 29 17.96 -0.52 -3.54
C GLU A 29 17.23 -0.02 -2.28
N THR A 30 17.02 -0.95 -1.34
CA THR A 30 16.39 -0.65 -0.05
C THR A 30 17.13 -1.28 1.10
N GLU A 31 17.24 -0.54 2.20
CA GLU A 31 17.49 -1.09 3.52
C GLU A 31 16.43 -2.16 3.87
N GLY A 32 16.79 -3.12 4.73
CA GLY A 32 15.94 -4.27 5.03
C GLY A 32 14.54 -3.90 5.54
N GLU A 33 14.42 -2.80 6.30
CA GLU A 33 13.14 -2.29 6.82
C GLU A 33 12.27 -1.69 5.72
N SER A 34 12.87 -0.91 4.81
CA SER A 34 12.18 -0.32 3.65
C SER A 34 11.61 -1.41 2.73
N TRP A 35 12.36 -2.49 2.48
CA TRP A 35 11.86 -3.66 1.74
C TRP A 35 10.63 -4.28 2.41
N CYS A 36 10.69 -4.41 3.74
CA CYS A 36 9.63 -5.00 4.53
C CYS A 36 8.38 -4.11 4.58
N LEU A 37 8.53 -2.80 4.71
CA LEU A 37 7.41 -1.87 4.69
C LEU A 37 6.74 -1.84 3.31
N SER A 38 7.53 -1.70 2.24
CA SER A 38 7.00 -1.64 0.88
C SER A 38 6.16 -2.86 0.50
N LYS A 39 6.62 -4.09 0.84
CA LYS A 39 5.83 -5.30 0.53
C LYS A 39 4.50 -5.35 1.30
N HIS A 40 4.44 -4.83 2.53
CA HIS A 40 3.22 -4.85 3.35
C HIS A 40 2.24 -3.77 2.90
N LEU A 41 2.73 -2.57 2.60
CA LEU A 41 1.92 -1.48 2.06
C LEU A 41 1.27 -1.90 0.74
N LEU A 42 2.06 -2.40 -0.22
CA LEU A 42 1.54 -2.82 -1.52
C LEU A 42 0.55 -4.00 -1.39
N ALA A 43 0.84 -4.99 -0.54
CA ALA A 43 -0.07 -6.12 -0.33
C ALA A 43 -1.40 -5.69 0.32
N ALA A 44 -1.35 -4.77 1.29
CA ALA A 44 -2.54 -4.25 1.96
C ALA A 44 -3.38 -3.40 1.00
N THR A 45 -2.77 -2.52 0.20
CA THR A 45 -3.44 -1.77 -0.88
C THR A 45 -4.23 -2.72 -1.79
N MET A 46 -3.57 -3.76 -2.33
CA MET A 46 -4.22 -4.68 -3.27
C MET A 46 -5.39 -5.43 -2.61
N ARG A 47 -5.25 -5.83 -1.34
CA ARG A 47 -6.34 -6.49 -0.60
C ARG A 47 -7.54 -5.57 -0.38
N LEU A 48 -7.29 -4.30 -0.04
CA LEU A 48 -8.36 -3.32 0.15
C LEU A 48 -9.11 -3.04 -1.17
N ILE A 49 -8.39 -2.96 -2.29
CA ILE A 49 -9.00 -2.82 -3.63
C ILE A 49 -9.87 -4.03 -3.98
N GLU A 50 -9.39 -5.26 -3.71
CA GLU A 50 -10.15 -6.49 -3.95
C GLU A 50 -11.49 -6.49 -3.18
N VAL A 51 -11.45 -6.22 -1.87
CA VAL A 51 -12.66 -6.19 -1.03
C VAL A 51 -13.55 -4.99 -1.37
N GLY A 52 -12.98 -3.82 -1.65
CA GLY A 52 -13.71 -2.64 -2.10
C GLY A 52 -14.47 -2.90 -3.40
N THR A 53 -13.84 -3.58 -4.36
CA THR A 53 -14.48 -3.98 -5.62
C THR A 53 -15.66 -4.93 -5.38
N LYS A 54 -15.50 -5.88 -4.46
CA LYS A 54 -16.60 -6.78 -4.05
C LYS A 54 -17.78 -5.99 -3.46
N TYR A 55 -17.54 -5.07 -2.53
CA TYR A 55 -18.61 -4.23 -1.98
C TYR A 55 -19.28 -3.35 -3.03
N PHE A 56 -18.51 -2.81 -3.97
CA PHE A 56 -19.05 -2.04 -5.08
C PHE A 56 -20.00 -2.88 -5.93
N GLN A 57 -19.63 -4.11 -6.27
CA GLN A 57 -20.46 -5.05 -7.03
C GLN A 57 -21.73 -5.46 -6.27
N GLU A 58 -21.68 -5.51 -4.93
CA GLU A 58 -22.83 -5.76 -4.06
C GLU A 58 -23.73 -4.52 -3.87
N GLY A 59 -23.39 -3.37 -4.47
CA GLY A 59 -24.13 -2.11 -4.31
C GLY A 59 -23.85 -1.35 -3.01
N LYS A 60 -22.91 -1.82 -2.19
CA LYS A 60 -22.45 -1.22 -0.94
C LYS A 60 -21.44 -0.10 -1.21
N LYS A 61 -21.97 1.01 -1.74
CA LYS A 61 -21.14 2.10 -2.29
C LYS A 61 -20.31 2.82 -1.22
N GLU A 62 -20.87 3.04 -0.03
CA GLU A 62 -20.17 3.75 1.05
C GLU A 62 -18.98 2.94 1.57
N GLU A 63 -19.17 1.64 1.82
CA GLU A 63 -18.11 0.75 2.27
C GLU A 63 -17.05 0.53 1.19
N ALA A 64 -17.45 0.44 -0.08
CA ALA A 64 -16.50 0.39 -1.19
C ALA A 64 -15.64 1.65 -1.25
N GLN A 65 -16.26 2.83 -1.16
CA GLN A 65 -15.58 4.12 -1.20
C GLN A 65 -14.58 4.27 -0.04
N ASP A 66 -14.97 3.86 1.17
CA ASP A 66 -14.08 3.83 2.34
C ASP A 66 -12.83 2.95 2.11
N LEU A 67 -13.02 1.72 1.60
CA LEU A 67 -11.90 0.82 1.32
C LEU A 67 -10.99 1.33 0.20
N PHE A 68 -11.56 1.91 -0.87
CA PHE A 68 -10.76 2.52 -1.93
C PHE A 68 -9.96 3.73 -1.44
N SER A 69 -10.55 4.57 -0.57
CA SER A 69 -9.84 5.70 0.04
C SER A 69 -8.65 5.23 0.86
N LYS A 70 -8.85 4.21 1.72
CA LYS A 70 -7.77 3.62 2.52
C LYS A 70 -6.69 2.95 1.65
N ALA A 71 -7.09 2.26 0.58
CA ALA A 71 -6.15 1.66 -0.36
C ALA A 71 -5.25 2.71 -1.04
N TYR A 72 -5.85 3.84 -1.43
CA TYR A 72 -5.14 4.97 -2.02
C TYR A 72 -4.12 5.58 -1.04
N ASP A 73 -4.47 5.71 0.24
CA ASP A 73 -3.56 6.23 1.26
C ASP A 73 -2.35 5.30 1.46
N LEU A 74 -2.57 3.98 1.54
CA LEU A 74 -1.48 3.00 1.64
C LEU A 74 -0.60 2.97 0.38
N TYR A 75 -1.19 3.14 -0.80
CA TYR A 75 -0.46 3.20 -2.06
C TYR A 75 0.40 4.47 -2.15
N SER A 76 -0.11 5.59 -1.66
CA SER A 76 0.63 6.84 -1.59
C SER A 76 1.84 6.71 -0.65
N LEU A 77 1.67 6.09 0.51
CA LEU A 77 2.77 5.78 1.43
C LEU A 77 3.83 4.86 0.80
N PHE A 78 3.40 3.86 0.03
CA PHE A 78 4.31 3.00 -0.73
C PHE A 78 5.21 3.82 -1.65
N TRP A 79 4.66 4.77 -2.40
CA TRP A 79 5.46 5.57 -3.32
C TRP A 79 6.34 6.60 -2.64
N VAL A 80 5.88 7.22 -1.56
CA VAL A 80 6.73 8.11 -0.74
C VAL A 80 8.00 7.39 -0.30
N LEU A 81 7.85 6.16 0.21
CA LEU A 81 8.98 5.35 0.66
C LEU A 81 9.93 5.00 -0.50
N ASN A 82 9.39 4.56 -1.63
CA ASN A 82 10.21 4.05 -2.74
C ASN A 82 10.81 5.15 -3.63
N LEU A 83 10.19 6.33 -3.71
CA LEU A 83 10.74 7.50 -4.39
C LEU A 83 11.68 8.32 -3.50
N LYS A 84 11.91 7.89 -2.25
CA LYS A 84 12.71 8.61 -1.24
C LYS A 84 12.29 10.07 -1.11
N LEU A 85 10.99 10.34 -1.26
CA LEU A 85 10.46 11.71 -1.23
C LEU A 85 10.54 12.32 0.17
N ILE A 86 10.72 11.48 1.20
CA ILE A 86 10.81 11.85 2.60
C ILE A 86 11.83 10.93 3.28
N ASP A 87 12.66 11.50 4.16
CA ASP A 87 13.53 10.72 5.04
C ASP A 87 12.67 10.04 6.11
N VAL A 88 12.61 8.71 6.08
CA VAL A 88 11.78 7.90 6.99
C VAL A 88 12.25 8.07 8.45
N GLY A 89 13.51 8.47 8.66
CA GLY A 89 14.05 8.80 9.98
C GLY A 89 13.44 10.07 10.59
N GLU A 90 12.88 10.97 9.78
CA GLU A 90 12.19 12.18 10.23
C GLU A 90 10.69 11.94 10.50
N VAL A 91 10.14 10.79 10.10
CA VAL A 91 8.76 10.38 10.39
C VAL A 91 8.68 9.89 11.84
N LYS A 92 8.97 10.79 12.79
CA LYS A 92 8.66 10.62 14.20
C LYS A 92 7.14 10.47 14.29
N LYS A 93 6.68 9.28 14.69
CA LYS A 93 5.28 8.91 14.99
C LYS A 93 4.27 9.85 14.32
N ILE A 94 3.74 9.46 13.17
CA ILE A 94 2.60 10.18 12.60
C ILE A 94 1.52 10.19 13.68
N ASP A 95 1.27 11.38 14.23
CA ASP A 95 0.34 11.57 15.32
C ASP A 95 -1.04 11.09 14.83
N ASP A 96 -1.86 10.46 15.68
CA ASP A 96 -3.17 9.93 15.24
C ASP A 96 -4.04 11.05 14.61
N ASN A 97 -3.81 12.29 15.05
CA ASN A 97 -4.44 13.51 14.52
C ASN A 97 -3.95 13.92 13.11
N GLN A 98 -2.78 13.45 12.66
CA GLN A 98 -2.27 13.64 11.30
C GLN A 98 -2.71 12.53 10.34
N LEU A 99 -3.19 11.40 10.88
CA LEU A 99 -3.82 10.29 10.17
C LEU A 99 -5.34 10.38 10.20
N ASN A 100 -5.94 11.59 10.30
CA ASN A 100 -7.39 11.76 10.28
C ASN A 100 -7.99 11.29 8.94
N ILE A 101 -8.27 9.98 8.86
CA ILE A 101 -8.87 9.25 7.74
C ILE A 101 -10.34 9.68 7.53
N HIS A 102 -10.90 10.46 8.44
CA HIS A 102 -12.30 10.90 8.44
C HIS A 102 -12.54 12.32 7.92
N ASP A 103 -11.52 13.11 7.58
CA ASP A 103 -11.73 14.47 7.07
C ASP A 103 -12.05 14.46 5.57
N THR A 104 -13.25 14.98 5.23
CA THR A 104 -13.74 15.21 3.86
C THR A 104 -12.87 16.20 3.06
N LYS A 105 -12.01 16.97 3.74
CA LYS A 105 -10.87 17.68 3.16
C LYS A 105 -9.60 17.12 3.81
N LYS A 106 -8.79 16.36 3.07
CA LYS A 106 -7.47 15.88 3.52
C LYS A 106 -6.50 17.08 3.70
N SER A 107 -6.68 17.93 4.71
CA SER A 107 -5.73 18.99 5.07
C SER A 107 -4.72 18.44 6.08
N GLY A 108 -3.60 17.93 5.57
CA GLY A 108 -2.55 17.33 6.39
C GLY A 108 -1.41 16.77 5.54
N PHE A 109 -0.44 16.13 6.19
CA PHE A 109 0.74 15.52 5.55
C PHE A 109 0.35 14.52 4.45
N LEU A 110 -0.62 13.63 4.73
CA LEU A 110 -1.15 12.68 3.76
C LEU A 110 -1.86 13.34 2.57
N GLY A 111 -2.54 14.47 2.78
CA GLY A 111 -3.17 15.22 1.70
C GLY A 111 -2.15 15.80 0.73
N LYS A 112 -1.09 16.43 1.24
CA LYS A 112 0.02 16.98 0.43
C LYS A 112 0.77 15.88 -0.32
N ILE A 113 1.02 14.75 0.34
CA ILE A 113 1.61 13.56 -0.29
C ILE A 113 0.69 13.03 -1.39
N GLY A 114 -0.60 12.91 -1.11
CA GLY A 114 -1.58 12.42 -2.08
C GLY A 114 -1.59 13.28 -3.33
N GLU A 115 -1.55 14.61 -3.20
CA GLU A 115 -1.45 15.53 -4.34
C GLU A 115 -0.13 15.41 -5.11
N LEU A 116 0.99 15.24 -4.39
CA LEU A 116 2.30 15.02 -5.00
C LEU A 116 2.32 13.71 -5.80
N ILE A 117 1.80 12.62 -5.21
CA ILE A 117 1.72 11.32 -5.87
C ILE A 117 0.76 11.36 -7.07
N LYS A 118 -0.38 12.06 -7.02
CA LYS A 118 -1.25 12.24 -8.21
C LYS A 118 -0.49 12.86 -9.38
N LYS A 119 0.41 13.81 -9.12
CA LYS A 119 1.20 14.47 -10.17
C LYS A 119 2.32 13.59 -10.72
N ILE A 120 2.88 12.71 -9.90
CA ILE A 120 4.02 11.85 -10.27
C ILE A 120 3.53 10.54 -10.89
N ILE A 121 2.40 10.04 -10.41
CA ILE A 121 1.84 8.71 -10.69
C ILE A 121 0.38 8.93 -11.05
N ASP A 122 0.17 9.60 -12.17
CA ASP A 122 -1.17 9.77 -12.71
C ASP A 122 -1.53 8.50 -13.49
N CYS A 123 -2.15 7.54 -12.79
CA CYS A 123 -2.68 6.32 -13.42
C CYS A 123 -3.83 6.61 -14.42
N CYS A 124 -4.32 7.85 -14.52
CA CYS A 124 -5.35 8.24 -15.49
C CYS A 124 -4.76 8.80 -16.81
N ILE A 125 -3.43 8.86 -16.95
CA ILE A 125 -2.73 9.30 -18.18
C ILE A 125 -2.30 8.11 -19.07
N GLU A 126 -2.53 6.86 -18.63
CA GLU A 126 -2.40 5.68 -19.52
C GLU A 126 -3.49 5.61 -20.60
#